data_AF-A0A349U5K3-F1
#
_entry.id   AF-A0A349U5K3-F1
#
_cell.length_a   1.000
_cell.length_b   1.000
_cell.length_c   1.000
_cell.angle_alpha   90.00
_cell.angle_beta   90.00
_cell.angle_gamma   90.00
#
_symmetry.space_group_name_H-M   'P 1'
#
loop_
_entity.id
_entity.type
_entity.pdbx_description
1 polymer ?
#
loop_
_entity_poly.entity_id
_entity_poly.type
_entity_poly.pdbx_seq_one_letter_code
_entity_poly.pdbx_strand_id
1 'polypeptide(L)' 'MKGKKHKLILKMCMLEKYKLCDNCCECFICSLDNKKVCDNCGLCLEAPDYGIFLTGTSAITEETKK' A
#
# COMPACT_ATOMS: atom_id res chain seq x y z
N MET A 1 12.08 34.77 25.33
CA MET A 1 11.59 34.00 24.17
C MET A 1 11.17 32.61 24.67
N LYS A 2 9.89 32.25 24.59
CA LYS A 2 9.40 30.94 25.07
C LYS A 2 9.73 29.87 24.03
N GLY A 3 10.64 28.94 24.36
CA GLY A 3 11.04 27.85 23.47
C GLY A 3 9.89 26.89 23.19
N LYS A 4 9.54 26.71 21.91
CA LYS A 4 8.54 25.72 21.48
C LYS A 4 9.17 24.33 21.61
N LYS A 5 8.59 23.47 22.44
CA LYS A 5 8.99 22.06 22.54
C LYS A 5 8.43 21.32 21.33
N HIS A 6 9.26 21.02 20.36
CA HIS A 6 8.88 20.16 19.24
C HIS A 6 8.97 18.70 19.69
N LYS A 7 7.83 18.00 19.66
CA LYS A 7 7.78 16.55 19.91
C LYS A 7 8.44 15.85 18.73
N LEU A 8 9.55 15.17 18.98
CA LEU A 8 10.17 14.27 18.01
C LEU A 8 9.25 13.06 17.83
N ILE A 9 8.76 12.85 16.61
CA ILE A 9 7.97 11.70 16.22
C ILE A 9 8.87 10.80 15.39
N LEU A 10 9.15 9.59 15.89
CA LEU A 10 9.84 8.56 15.13
C LEU A 10 8.86 7.95 14.13
N LYS A 11 9.21 7.97 12.84
CA LYS A 11 8.43 7.37 11.75
C LYS A 11 9.22 6.21 11.17
N MET A 12 8.55 5.08 10.95
CA MET A 12 9.13 3.92 10.27
C MET A 12 9.04 4.07 8.75
N CYS A 13 9.97 3.47 8.02
CA CYS A 13 9.92 3.37 6.58
C CYS A 13 8.73 2.49 6.15
N MET A 14 7.97 2.94 5.17
CA MET A 14 6.82 2.18 4.66
C MET A 14 7.22 1.04 3.72
N LEU A 15 8.40 1.11 3.10
CA LEU A 15 8.92 0.05 2.23
C LEU A 15 9.71 -1.01 3.04
N GLU A 16 10.40 -0.58 4.10
CA GLU A 16 11.30 -1.42 4.89
C GLU A 16 10.87 -1.43 6.37
N LYS A 17 10.20 -2.50 6.80
CA LYS A 17 9.56 -2.62 8.13
C LYS A 17 10.48 -2.34 9.33
N TYR A 18 11.78 -2.56 9.17
CA TYR A 18 12.78 -2.43 10.24
C TYR A 18 13.69 -1.20 10.10
N LYS A 19 13.42 -0.30 9.14
CA LYS A 19 14.20 0.90 8.88
C LYS A 19 13.48 2.15 9.41
N LEU A 20 14.18 3.01 10.14
CA LEU A 20 13.66 4.35 10.48
C LEU A 20 13.60 5.21 9.21
N CYS A 21 12.52 5.99 9.07
CA CYS A 21 12.37 6.88 7.93
C CYS A 21 13.42 7.99 8.00
N ASP A 22 14.29 8.02 6.99
CA ASP A 22 15.36 8.98 6.75
C ASP A 22 14.95 10.08 5.74
N ASN A 23 13.68 10.10 5.35
CA ASN A 23 13.12 10.96 4.30
C ASN A 23 13.79 10.78 2.92
N CYS A 24 14.19 9.56 2.54
CA CYS A 24 14.72 9.27 1.20
C CYS A 24 13.73 9.48 0.04
N CYS A 25 12.42 9.55 0.33
CA CYS A 25 11.33 9.73 -0.64
C CYS A 25 11.18 8.62 -1.71
N GLU A 26 11.89 7.50 -1.59
CA GLU A 26 11.77 6.36 -2.51
C GLU A 26 10.36 5.77 -2.56
N CYS A 27 9.63 5.88 -1.45
CA CYS A 27 8.26 5.41 -1.33
C CYS A 27 7.24 6.20 -2.18
N PHE A 28 7.66 7.31 -2.81
CA PHE A 28 6.86 8.06 -3.78
C PHE A 28 7.19 7.71 -5.23
N ILE A 29 8.14 6.80 -5.49
CA ILE A 29 8.54 6.41 -6.84
C ILE A 29 7.89 5.07 -7.20
N CYS A 30 7.40 4.95 -8.43
CA CYS A 30 6.80 3.70 -8.89
C CYS A 30 7.87 2.60 -8.98
N SER A 31 7.58 1.43 -8.39
CA SER A 31 8.51 0.28 -8.43
C SER A 31 8.72 -0.29 -9.82
N LEU A 32 7.80 -0.03 -10.77
CA LEU A 32 7.91 -0.47 -12.17
C LEU A 32 8.55 0.59 -13.08
N ASP A 33 8.49 1.88 -12.71
CA ASP A 33 9.03 2.98 -13.50
C ASP A 33 9.61 4.06 -12.58
N ASN A 34 10.94 4.14 -12.53
CA ASN A 34 11.67 5.09 -11.68
C ASN A 34 11.51 6.56 -12.10
N LYS A 35 10.92 6.85 -13.26
CA LYS A 35 10.58 8.22 -13.71
C LYS A 35 9.15 8.62 -13.33
N LYS A 36 8.33 7.67 -12.88
CA LYS A 36 6.93 7.89 -12.52
C LYS A 36 6.78 8.05 -11.00
N VAL A 37 6.06 9.10 -10.58
CA VAL A 37 5.57 9.23 -9.21
C VAL A 37 4.49 8.17 -8.98
N CYS A 38 4.61 7.41 -7.90
CA CYS A 38 3.64 6.37 -7.55
C CYS A 38 2.26 6.99 -7.33
N ASP A 39 1.29 6.49 -8.10
CA ASP A 39 -0.13 6.83 -8.04
C ASP A 39 -0.94 5.77 -7.28
N ASN A 40 -0.26 4.84 -6.59
CA ASN A 40 -0.86 3.72 -5.88
C ASN A 40 -1.76 2.82 -6.77
N CYS A 41 -1.44 2.67 -8.05
CA CYS A 41 -2.22 1.84 -9.00
C CYS A 41 -2.17 0.33 -8.71
N GLY A 42 -1.22 -0.14 -7.89
CA GLY A 42 -1.12 -1.54 -7.50
C GLY A 42 -0.56 -2.49 -8.57
N LEU A 43 -0.20 -2.00 -9.76
CA LEU A 43 0.36 -2.83 -10.85
C LEU A 43 1.69 -3.52 -10.49
N CYS A 44 2.43 -2.96 -9.54
CA CYS A 44 3.69 -3.52 -9.03
C CYS A 44 3.49 -4.65 -8.00
N LEU A 45 2.27 -4.88 -7.55
CA LEU A 45 1.96 -5.93 -6.59
C LEU A 45 1.67 -7.22 -7.37
N GLU A 46 2.53 -8.23 -7.21
CA GLU A 46 2.22 -9.59 -7.66
C GLU A 46 1.16 -10.20 -6.74
N ALA A 47 -0.10 -9.85 -6.97
CA ALA A 47 -1.23 -10.52 -6.36
C ALA A 47 -2.45 -10.48 -7.29
N PRO A 48 -2.78 -11.57 -7.98
CA PRO A 48 -3.99 -11.65 -8.80
C PRO A 48 -5.31 -11.65 -8.00
N ASP A 49 -5.29 -11.79 -6.66
CA ASP A 49 -6.48 -12.20 -5.89
C ASP A 49 -6.87 -11.32 -4.67
N TYR A 50 -6.48 -10.03 -4.61
CA TYR A 50 -7.10 -9.12 -3.62
C TYR A 50 -8.36 -8.41 -4.15
N GLY A 51 -9.01 -9.00 -5.15
CA GLY A 51 -10.23 -8.53 -5.79
C GLY A 51 -11.52 -9.23 -5.35
N ILE A 52 -11.50 -10.13 -4.36
CA ILE A 52 -12.73 -10.68 -3.78
C ILE A 52 -13.04 -9.91 -2.48
N PHE A 53 -13.74 -8.79 -2.63
CA PHE A 53 -14.61 -8.29 -1.58
C PHE A 53 -15.96 -8.99 -1.77
N LEU A 54 -16.21 -10.05 -0.99
CA LEU A 54 -17.54 -10.66 -0.90
C LEU A 54 -18.50 -9.67 -0.20
N THR A 55 -18.92 -8.61 -0.88
CA THR A 55 -20.22 -7.99 -0.56
C THR A 55 -21.28 -8.91 -1.11
N GLY A 56 -22.02 -9.54 -0.19
CA GLY A 56 -22.99 -10.58 -0.46
C GLY A 56 -23.95 -10.27 -1.61
N THR A 57 -23.64 -10.82 -2.77
CA THR A 57 -24.64 -11.24 -3.74
C THR A 57 -24.29 -12.67 -4.13
N SER A 58 -25.21 -13.57 -3.82
CA SER A 58 -25.10 -14.99 -4.11
C SER A 58 -24.84 -15.19 -5.59
N ALA A 59 -23.66 -15.72 -5.94
CA ALA A 59 -23.47 -16.35 -7.23
C ALA A 59 -24.26 -17.67 -7.20
N ILE A 60 -25.48 -17.64 -7.72
CA ILE A 60 -26.14 -18.84 -8.22
C ILE A 60 -25.27 -19.39 -9.36
N THR A 61 -24.41 -20.35 -9.05
CA THR A 61 -24.01 -21.33 -10.06
C THR A 61 -24.99 -22.49 -9.90
N GLU A 62 -25.98 -22.52 -10.77
CA GLU A 62 -26.59 -23.78 -11.19
C GLU A 62 -25.46 -24.76 -11.52
N GLU A 63 -25.63 -26.03 -11.11
CA GLU A 63 -25.08 -27.26 -11.68
C GLU A 63 -24.80 -28.28 -10.55
N THR A 64 -25.88 -28.90 -10.06
CA THR A 64 -25.87 -30.34 -9.78
C THR A 64 -27.30 -30.86 -9.84
N LYS A 65 -27.80 -30.96 -11.08
CA LYS A 65 -28.93 -31.83 -11.40
C LYS A 65 -28.37 -33.21 -11.72
N LYS A 66 -28.80 -34.18 -10.90
CA LYS A 66 -28.84 -35.64 -11.08
C LYS A 66 -27.81 -36.44 -10.30
#